data_AF-A0A6P6M974-F1
#
_entry.id   AF-A0A6P6M974-F1
#
_cell.length_a   1.000
_cell.length_b   1.000
_cell.length_c   1.000
_cell.angle_alpha   90.00
_cell.angle_beta   90.00
_cell.angle_gamma   90.00
#
_symmetry.space_group_name_H-M   'P 1'
#
loop_
_entity.id
_entity.type
_entity.pdbx_description
1 polymer ?
#
loop_
_entity_poly.entity_id
_entity_poly.type
_entity_poly.pdbx_seq_one_letter_code
_entity_poly.pdbx_strand_id
1 'polypeptide(L)'
;MAEDGLSIIGAFRSISTLKQRDMLVQSAVEYYVDGRCNVALQQFVDGFNTLGLLQEMQTHTDLFHIIFVEDKKTLRSSDLTSLFEVNLSDQDTYKKELETRTLCFWRDWIIDVEDEECTPLTLENVLEFTSGSSAIPPHGFLQQPKIKFLHEAPEKIFPEANTCNIVLKLPIHYNYESFKMHMSNGILWAPTLGVA
;
A
#
# COMPACT_ATOMS: atom_id res chain seq x y z
N MET A 1 30.31 14.15 -22.89
CA MET A 1 29.09 14.05 -22.04
C MET A 1 27.91 14.83 -22.62
N ALA A 2 27.96 16.17 -22.74
CA ALA A 2 26.86 16.92 -23.38
C ALA A 2 26.82 16.75 -24.92
N GLU A 3 27.99 16.75 -25.59
CA GLU A 3 28.08 16.55 -27.05
C GLU A 3 27.58 15.17 -27.48
N ASP A 4 27.97 14.11 -26.76
CA ASP A 4 27.53 12.73 -27.04
C ASP A 4 26.00 12.60 -26.91
N GLY A 5 25.42 13.23 -25.89
CA GLY A 5 23.97 13.28 -25.68
C GLY A 5 23.23 14.00 -26.82
N LEU A 6 23.79 15.10 -27.33
CA LEU A 6 23.20 15.86 -28.46
C LEU A 6 23.35 15.13 -29.80
N SER A 7 24.43 14.38 -29.99
CA SER A 7 24.63 13.53 -31.17
C SER A 7 23.66 12.36 -31.21
N ILE A 8 23.41 11.70 -30.06
CA ILE A 8 22.49 10.56 -29.95
C ILE A 8 21.04 10.95 -30.30
N ILE A 9 20.63 12.16 -29.94
CA ILE A 9 19.27 12.67 -30.22
C ILE A 9 19.15 13.38 -31.57
N GLY A 10 20.21 13.38 -32.39
CA GLY A 10 20.23 14.04 -33.69
C GLY A 10 20.12 15.58 -33.65
N ALA A 11 20.34 16.18 -32.48
CA ALA A 11 20.17 17.62 -32.27
C ALA A 11 21.51 18.40 -32.25
N PHE A 12 22.61 17.75 -32.63
CA PHE A 12 23.91 18.39 -32.77
C PHE A 12 23.89 19.43 -33.89
N ARG A 13 23.74 20.70 -33.53
CA ARG A 13 23.71 21.85 -34.46
C ARG A 13 24.48 23.03 -33.88
N SER A 14 25.16 23.78 -34.74
CA SER A 14 25.80 25.03 -34.34
C SER A 14 24.75 26.05 -33.91
N ILE A 15 24.85 26.54 -32.68
CA ILE A 15 23.92 27.51 -32.10
C ILE A 15 24.55 28.90 -32.22
N SER A 16 23.92 29.81 -32.97
CA SER A 16 24.37 31.19 -33.12
C SER A 16 23.34 32.22 -32.65
N THR A 17 22.15 31.78 -32.22
CA THR A 17 21.07 32.65 -31.76
C THR A 17 20.34 32.06 -30.54
N LEU A 18 19.74 32.93 -29.72
CA LEU A 18 18.91 32.50 -28.58
C LEU A 18 17.73 31.62 -29.03
N LYS A 19 17.12 31.92 -30.17
CA LYS A 19 16.04 31.10 -30.75
C LYS A 19 16.49 29.66 -31.04
N GLN A 20 17.69 29.47 -31.59
CA GLN A 20 18.22 28.12 -31.87
C GLN A 20 18.56 27.35 -30.60
N ARG A 21 19.00 28.04 -29.54
CA ARG A 21 19.18 27.44 -28.21
C ARG A 21 17.84 26.93 -27.68
N ASP A 22 16.79 27.75 -27.73
CA ASP A 22 15.47 27.38 -27.21
C ASP A 22 14.89 26.18 -27.99
N MET A 23 15.06 26.17 -29.32
CA MET A 23 14.70 25.00 -30.13
C MET A 23 15.51 23.75 -29.75
N LEU A 24 16.80 23.88 -29.38
CA LEU A 24 17.62 22.73 -28.97
C LEU A 24 17.15 22.16 -27.64
N VAL A 25 16.86 23.04 -26.68
CA VAL A 25 16.29 22.66 -25.38
C VAL A 25 14.95 21.96 -25.60
N GLN A 26 14.07 22.51 -26.45
CA GLN A 26 12.78 21.90 -26.77
C GLN A 26 12.94 20.49 -27.36
N SER A 27 13.80 20.32 -28.39
CA SER A 27 14.05 19.00 -29.00
C SER A 27 14.68 18.00 -28.02
N ALA A 28 15.54 18.46 -27.12
CA ALA A 28 16.08 17.61 -26.07
C ALA A 28 14.98 17.19 -25.08
N VAL A 29 14.12 18.12 -24.64
CA VAL A 29 13.00 17.80 -23.75
C VAL A 29 12.04 16.81 -24.42
N GLU A 30 11.63 17.05 -25.67
CA GLU A 30 10.76 16.15 -26.44
C GLU A 30 11.37 14.75 -26.57
N TYR A 31 12.67 14.64 -26.87
CA TYR A 31 13.33 13.33 -26.95
C TYR A 31 13.35 12.61 -25.61
N TYR A 32 13.74 13.30 -24.53
CA TYR A 32 13.95 12.68 -23.22
C TYR A 32 12.64 12.36 -22.50
N VAL A 33 11.60 13.16 -22.71
CA VAL A 33 10.28 12.99 -22.08
C VAL A 33 9.38 12.09 -22.93
N ASP A 34 9.22 12.41 -24.22
CA ASP A 34 8.27 11.70 -25.08
C ASP A 34 8.96 10.62 -25.92
N GLY A 35 10.09 10.94 -26.55
CA GLY A 35 10.75 10.07 -27.53
C GLY A 35 11.22 8.72 -26.96
N ARG A 36 11.83 8.73 -25.76
CA ARG A 36 12.34 7.51 -25.12
C ARG A 36 11.25 6.52 -24.73
N CYS A 37 10.10 7.03 -24.29
CA CYS A 37 8.99 6.20 -23.84
C CYS A 37 7.96 5.96 -24.94
N ASN A 38 8.07 6.64 -26.10
CA ASN A 38 7.02 6.65 -27.13
C ASN A 38 6.61 5.25 -27.58
N VAL A 39 7.57 4.38 -27.90
CA VAL A 39 7.28 3.01 -28.37
C VAL A 39 6.58 2.20 -27.28
N ALA A 40 7.06 2.27 -26.03
CA ALA A 40 6.44 1.58 -24.91
C ALA A 40 5.03 2.14 -24.61
N LEU A 41 4.86 3.46 -24.69
CA LEU A 41 3.58 4.12 -24.50
C LEU A 41 2.59 3.72 -25.60
N GLN A 42 3.01 3.65 -26.86
CA GLN A 42 2.14 3.20 -27.94
C GLN A 42 1.75 1.73 -27.78
N GLN A 43 2.67 0.86 -27.39
CA GLN A 43 2.32 -0.53 -27.06
C GLN A 43 1.34 -0.62 -25.90
N PHE A 44 1.47 0.25 -24.90
CA PHE A 44 0.55 0.32 -23.77
C PHE A 44 -0.84 0.80 -24.19
N VAL A 45 -0.91 1.82 -25.05
CA VAL A 45 -2.14 2.32 -25.68
C VAL A 45 -2.81 1.25 -26.53
N ASP A 46 -2.06 0.53 -27.38
CA ASP A 46 -2.55 -0.58 -28.19
C ASP A 46 -3.07 -1.73 -27.31
N GLY A 47 -2.37 -2.03 -26.21
CA GLY A 47 -2.81 -3.00 -25.21
C GLY A 47 -4.17 -2.66 -24.61
N PHE A 48 -4.36 -1.42 -24.15
CA PHE A 48 -5.65 -0.95 -23.64
C PHE A 48 -6.75 -0.90 -24.71
N ASN A 49 -6.40 -0.61 -25.96
CA ASN A 49 -7.34 -0.65 -27.07
C ASN A 49 -7.83 -2.07 -27.42
N THR A 50 -7.06 -3.12 -27.09
CA THR A 50 -7.34 -4.50 -27.55
C THR A 50 -8.72 -5.01 -27.14
N LEU A 51 -9.23 -4.60 -25.97
CA LEU A 51 -10.57 -4.95 -25.48
C LEU A 51 -11.50 -3.74 -25.31
N GLY A 52 -11.15 -2.59 -25.91
CA GLY A 52 -11.92 -1.35 -25.80
C GLY A 52 -11.76 -0.58 -24.49
N LEU A 53 -10.83 -1.00 -23.62
CA LEU A 53 -10.64 -0.38 -22.30
C LEU A 53 -10.17 1.08 -22.41
N LEU A 54 -9.39 1.44 -23.43
CA LEU A 54 -8.96 2.82 -23.64
C LEU A 54 -10.13 3.78 -23.85
N GLN A 55 -11.15 3.38 -24.61
CA GLN A 55 -12.33 4.19 -24.87
C GLN A 55 -13.14 4.40 -23.58
N GLU A 56 -13.31 3.34 -22.79
CA GLU A 56 -13.95 3.43 -21.46
C GLU A 56 -13.17 4.35 -20.52
N MET A 57 -11.83 4.24 -20.51
CA MET A 57 -10.94 5.11 -19.72
C MET A 57 -11.09 6.59 -20.09
N GLN A 58 -11.15 6.90 -21.37
CA GLN A 58 -11.34 8.29 -21.84
C GLN A 58 -12.73 8.82 -21.52
N THR A 59 -13.77 7.97 -21.64
CA THR A 59 -15.16 8.34 -21.37
C THR A 59 -15.42 8.55 -19.87
N HIS A 60 -14.79 7.74 -19.03
CA HIS A 60 -14.96 7.72 -17.57
C HIS A 60 -13.65 8.07 -16.85
N THR A 61 -13.02 9.17 -17.27
CA THR A 61 -11.68 9.58 -16.79
C THR A 61 -11.63 9.69 -15.26
N ASP A 62 -12.69 10.15 -14.62
CA ASP A 62 -12.81 10.28 -13.17
C ASP A 62 -12.70 8.95 -12.43
N LEU A 63 -13.39 7.90 -12.92
CA LEU A 63 -13.35 6.56 -12.32
C LEU A 63 -11.95 5.94 -12.45
N PHE A 64 -11.34 6.07 -13.62
CA PHE A 64 -10.04 5.47 -13.91
C PHE A 64 -8.87 6.26 -13.32
N HIS A 65 -9.00 7.58 -13.13
CA HIS A 65 -7.99 8.38 -12.45
C HIS A 65 -7.76 7.87 -11.03
N ILE A 66 -8.82 7.51 -10.31
CA ILE A 66 -8.72 6.94 -8.96
C ILE A 66 -7.96 5.61 -8.98
N ILE A 67 -8.09 4.81 -10.05
CA ILE A 67 -7.44 3.49 -10.15
C ILE A 67 -5.96 3.62 -10.56
N PHE A 68 -5.65 4.52 -11.50
CA PHE A 68 -4.32 4.59 -12.14
C PHE A 68 -3.40 5.67 -11.59
N VAL A 69 -3.94 6.71 -10.96
CA VAL A 69 -3.20 7.93 -10.59
C VAL A 69 -3.29 8.19 -9.08
N GLU A 70 -3.81 7.24 -8.29
CA GLU A 70 -4.18 7.45 -6.89
C GLU A 70 -3.14 8.22 -6.07
N ASP A 71 -3.57 9.36 -5.52
CA ASP A 71 -2.86 10.05 -4.44
C ASP A 71 -2.88 9.12 -3.23
N LYS A 72 -1.71 8.67 -2.78
CA LYS A 72 -1.58 7.81 -1.60
C LYS A 72 -2.22 8.52 -0.39
N LYS A 73 -3.47 8.20 -0.09
CA LYS A 73 -4.12 8.63 1.15
C LYS A 73 -3.32 8.03 2.30
N THR A 74 -2.80 8.89 3.17
CA THR A 74 -2.14 8.44 4.41
C THR A 74 -3.14 7.65 5.24
N LEU A 75 -2.76 6.43 5.59
CA LEU A 75 -3.60 5.54 6.39
C LEU A 75 -3.72 6.09 7.82
N ARG A 76 -4.90 6.01 8.41
CA ARG A 76 -5.20 6.45 9.78
C ARG A 76 -5.55 5.28 10.68
N SER A 77 -5.36 5.43 11.99
CA SER A 77 -5.80 4.43 12.98
C SER A 77 -7.29 4.10 12.85
N SER A 78 -8.10 5.12 12.55
CA SER A 78 -9.55 5.01 12.34
C SER A 78 -9.91 4.23 11.07
N ASP A 79 -9.11 4.34 10.00
CA ASP A 79 -9.30 3.57 8.78
C ASP A 79 -9.14 2.07 9.09
N LEU A 80 -8.06 1.66 9.77
CA LEU A 80 -7.85 0.26 10.14
C LEU A 80 -8.87 -0.24 11.18
N THR A 81 -9.24 0.59 12.16
CA THR A 81 -10.20 0.18 13.18
C THR A 81 -11.60 -0.07 12.60
N SER A 82 -12.01 0.72 11.60
CA SER A 82 -13.29 0.55 10.91
C SER A 82 -13.26 -0.53 9.83
N LEU A 83 -12.08 -0.87 9.32
CA LEU A 83 -11.89 -1.89 8.29
C LEU A 83 -12.23 -3.31 8.78
N PHE A 84 -11.86 -3.64 10.01
CA PHE A 84 -11.97 -5.01 10.52
C PHE A 84 -13.30 -5.30 11.21
N GLU A 85 -13.97 -6.35 10.76
CA GLU A 85 -15.11 -6.95 11.47
C GLU A 85 -14.59 -7.83 12.61
N VAL A 86 -15.12 -7.64 13.82
CA VAL A 86 -14.75 -8.41 15.02
C VAL A 86 -15.97 -9.16 15.52
N ASN A 87 -15.86 -10.48 15.60
CA ASN A 87 -16.90 -11.33 16.19
C ASN A 87 -16.39 -11.88 17.53
N LEU A 88 -17.00 -11.42 18.62
CA LEU A 88 -16.72 -11.89 19.97
C LEU A 88 -17.45 -13.21 20.25
N SER A 89 -16.93 -13.99 21.18
CA SER A 89 -17.57 -15.20 21.67
C SER A 89 -18.85 -14.89 22.46
N ASP A 90 -19.94 -15.59 22.14
CA ASP A 90 -21.27 -15.32 22.71
C ASP A 90 -21.60 -16.13 23.97
N GLN A 91 -20.94 -17.27 24.18
CA GLN A 91 -21.37 -18.26 25.20
C GLN A 91 -20.43 -18.41 26.39
N ASP A 92 -19.21 -17.86 26.33
CA ASP A 92 -18.21 -17.98 27.38
C ASP A 92 -17.80 -16.58 27.87
N THR A 93 -18.29 -16.21 29.06
CA THR A 93 -18.06 -14.89 29.64
C THR A 93 -16.58 -14.61 29.85
N TYR A 94 -15.79 -15.61 30.26
CA TYR A 94 -14.36 -15.43 30.48
C TYR A 94 -13.62 -15.22 29.15
N LYS A 95 -13.92 -16.04 28.14
CA LYS A 95 -13.34 -15.84 26.79
C LYS A 95 -13.72 -14.47 26.23
N LYS A 96 -14.98 -14.05 26.37
CA LYS A 96 -15.44 -12.74 25.91
C LYS A 96 -14.73 -11.57 26.60
N GLU A 97 -14.47 -11.67 27.90
CA GLU A 97 -13.70 -10.67 28.65
C GLU A 97 -12.26 -10.57 28.13
N LEU A 98 -11.60 -11.71 27.88
CA LEU A 98 -10.26 -11.73 27.29
C LEU A 98 -10.24 -11.07 25.91
N GLU A 99 -11.18 -11.44 25.02
CA GLU A 99 -11.28 -10.89 23.67
C GLU A 99 -11.55 -9.37 23.69
N THR A 100 -12.45 -8.92 24.55
CA THR A 100 -12.79 -7.51 24.68
C THR A 100 -11.57 -6.70 25.12
N ARG A 101 -10.82 -7.20 26.10
CA ARG A 101 -9.56 -6.55 26.54
C ARG A 101 -8.51 -6.55 25.43
N THR A 102 -8.32 -7.68 24.74
CA THR A 102 -7.37 -7.77 23.63
C THR A 102 -7.76 -6.83 22.48
N LEU A 103 -9.06 -6.65 22.24
CA LEU A 103 -9.56 -5.68 21.25
C LEU A 103 -9.30 -4.23 21.68
N CYS A 104 -9.43 -3.91 22.97
CA CYS A 104 -9.01 -2.60 23.50
C CYS A 104 -7.52 -2.37 23.26
N PHE A 105 -6.66 -3.34 23.64
CA PHE A 105 -5.22 -3.25 23.38
C PHE A 105 -4.90 -3.07 21.90
N TRP A 106 -5.60 -3.76 21.00
CA TRP A 106 -5.44 -3.57 19.55
C TRP A 106 -5.74 -2.13 19.11
N ARG A 107 -6.84 -1.55 19.59
CA ARG A 107 -7.24 -0.19 19.22
C ARG A 107 -6.25 0.85 19.72
N ASP A 108 -5.82 0.72 20.97
CA ASP A 108 -4.83 1.62 21.57
C ASP A 108 -3.48 1.48 20.84
N TRP A 109 -3.07 0.25 20.53
CA TRP A 109 -1.83 -0.03 19.80
C TRP A 109 -1.81 0.55 18.39
N ILE A 110 -2.92 0.48 17.66
CA ILE A 110 -3.02 1.09 16.32
C ILE A 110 -2.89 2.63 16.39
N ILE A 111 -3.34 3.27 17.47
CA ILE A 111 -3.11 4.71 17.69
C ILE A 111 -1.64 4.97 17.97
N ASP A 112 -1.00 4.18 18.86
CA ASP A 112 0.43 4.31 19.14
C ASP A 112 1.32 4.10 17.89
N VAL A 113 0.89 3.26 16.94
CA VAL A 113 1.57 3.09 15.65
C VAL A 113 1.40 4.34 14.77
N GLU A 114 0.20 4.94 14.75
CA GLU A 114 -0.05 6.21 14.04
C GLU A 114 0.78 7.37 14.63
N ASP A 115 0.90 7.43 15.96
CA ASP A 115 1.64 8.45 16.70
C ASP A 115 3.17 8.19 16.74
N GLU A 116 3.66 7.28 15.88
CA GLU A 116 5.07 6.93 15.70
C GLU A 116 5.78 6.32 16.93
N GLU A 117 5.04 5.92 17.97
CA GLU A 117 5.61 5.31 19.18
C GLU A 117 6.15 3.89 18.95
N CYS A 118 5.77 3.25 17.84
CA CYS A 118 6.18 1.89 17.47
C CYS A 118 7.22 1.83 16.34
N THR A 119 7.92 2.93 16.06
CA THR A 119 8.93 3.04 14.98
C THR A 119 9.93 1.86 15.00
N PRO A 120 10.24 1.23 13.84
CA PRO A 120 9.92 1.64 12.48
C PRO A 120 8.59 1.10 11.92
N LEU A 121 7.73 0.50 12.77
CA LEU A 121 6.46 -0.05 12.32
C LEU A 121 5.50 1.08 11.90
N THR A 122 4.88 0.94 10.73
CA THR A 122 3.82 1.84 10.26
C THR A 122 2.48 1.11 10.10
N LEU A 123 1.39 1.87 9.96
CA LEU A 123 0.06 1.30 9.70
C LEU A 123 0.01 0.51 8.39
N GLU A 124 0.78 0.92 7.38
CA GLU A 124 0.93 0.21 6.12
C GLU A 124 1.57 -1.17 6.33
N ASN A 125 2.55 -1.31 7.23
CA ASN A 125 3.12 -2.62 7.55
C ASN A 125 2.07 -3.53 8.22
N VAL A 126 1.19 -2.98 9.06
CA VAL A 126 0.11 -3.76 9.68
C VAL A 126 -0.91 -4.24 8.64
N LEU A 127 -1.27 -3.35 7.70
CA LEU A 127 -2.17 -3.69 6.61
C LEU A 127 -1.55 -4.71 5.66
N GLU A 128 -0.27 -4.55 5.32
CA GLU A 128 0.48 -5.45 4.45
C GLU A 128 0.63 -6.84 5.07
N PHE A 129 0.96 -6.90 6.36
CA PHE A 129 1.01 -8.16 7.11
C PHE A 129 -0.31 -8.92 7.03
N THR A 130 -1.44 -8.22 7.11
CA THR A 130 -2.76 -8.84 7.17
C THR A 130 -3.36 -9.15 5.79
N SER A 131 -3.13 -8.28 4.80
CA SER A 131 -3.82 -8.30 3.51
C SER A 131 -2.90 -8.55 2.31
N GLY A 132 -1.58 -8.42 2.49
CA GLY A 132 -0.61 -8.38 1.39
C GLY A 132 -0.61 -7.07 0.60
N SER A 133 -1.39 -6.06 1.01
CA SER A 133 -1.43 -4.74 0.40
C SER A 133 -1.00 -3.68 1.42
N SER A 134 -0.18 -2.71 0.98
CA SER A 134 0.22 -1.57 1.81
C SER A 134 -0.84 -0.44 1.82
N ALA A 135 -1.94 -0.58 1.07
CA ALA A 135 -3.03 0.40 1.01
C ALA A 135 -4.39 -0.29 0.90
N ILE A 136 -5.45 0.38 1.37
CA ILE A 136 -6.82 -0.09 1.17
C ILE A 136 -7.20 0.22 -0.29
N PRO A 137 -7.65 -0.78 -1.09
CA PRO A 137 -8.04 -0.51 -2.48
C PRO A 137 -9.18 0.53 -2.56
N PRO A 138 -9.30 1.32 -3.64
CA PRO A 138 -10.34 2.34 -3.78
C PRO A 138 -11.77 1.85 -3.55
N HIS A 139 -12.04 0.60 -3.91
CA HIS A 139 -13.35 -0.04 -3.76
C HIS A 139 -13.42 -0.95 -2.52
N GLY A 140 -12.45 -0.85 -1.62
CA GLY A 140 -12.25 -1.76 -0.50
C GLY A 140 -11.74 -3.14 -0.93
N PHE A 141 -11.63 -4.05 0.04
CA PHE A 141 -11.26 -5.43 -0.23
C PHE A 141 -12.46 -6.26 -0.68
N LEU A 142 -12.21 -7.24 -1.56
CA LEU A 142 -13.24 -8.17 -2.05
C LEU A 142 -13.82 -9.06 -0.93
N GLN A 143 -13.04 -9.30 0.11
CA GLN A 143 -13.46 -10.02 1.30
C GLN A 143 -13.43 -9.08 2.49
N GLN A 144 -14.44 -9.19 3.35
CA GLN A 144 -14.51 -8.43 4.59
C GLN A 144 -13.32 -8.80 5.50
N PRO A 145 -12.41 -7.86 5.81
CA PRO A 145 -11.30 -8.10 6.74
C PRO A 145 -11.82 -8.43 8.15
N LYS A 146 -11.18 -9.38 8.82
CA LYS A 146 -11.65 -9.89 10.13
C LYS A 146 -10.55 -9.96 11.17
N ILE A 147 -10.93 -9.73 12.42
CA ILE A 147 -10.09 -10.03 13.59
C ILE A 147 -10.58 -11.31 14.26
N LYS A 148 -9.63 -12.17 14.64
CA LYS A 148 -9.84 -13.34 15.48
C LYS A 148 -8.86 -13.34 16.66
N PHE A 149 -9.09 -14.19 17.64
CA PHE A 149 -8.29 -14.27 18.86
C PHE A 149 -7.64 -15.65 19.01
N LEU A 150 -6.40 -15.67 19.49
CA LEU A 150 -5.62 -16.89 19.74
C LEU A 150 -5.82 -17.34 21.19
N HIS A 151 -6.89 -18.10 21.45
CA HIS A 151 -7.32 -18.49 22.81
C HIS A 151 -6.55 -19.65 23.45
N GLU A 152 -6.09 -20.63 22.67
CA GLU A 152 -5.79 -21.98 23.20
C GLU A 152 -4.33 -22.39 23.00
N ALA A 153 -3.41 -21.43 23.04
CA ALA A 153 -1.99 -21.69 22.82
C ALA A 153 -1.12 -20.66 23.56
N PRO A 154 -0.69 -20.93 24.81
CA PRO A 154 0.20 -20.03 25.54
C PRO A 154 1.53 -19.77 24.82
N GLU A 155 1.93 -20.65 23.91
CA GLU A 155 3.07 -20.49 23.00
C GLU A 155 2.83 -19.49 21.86
N LYS A 156 1.57 -19.17 21.53
CA LYS A 156 1.21 -18.23 20.46
C LYS A 156 1.21 -16.79 20.98
N ILE A 157 2.42 -16.31 21.23
CA ILE A 157 2.67 -14.95 21.73
C ILE A 157 2.66 -13.88 20.63
N PHE A 158 2.82 -14.27 19.37
CA PHE A 158 2.88 -13.37 18.20
C PHE A 158 1.56 -13.36 17.42
N PRO A 159 1.25 -12.27 16.68
CA PRO A 159 0.13 -12.25 15.75
C PRO A 159 0.31 -13.24 14.60
N GLU A 160 -0.81 -13.73 14.06
CA GLU A 160 -0.84 -14.49 12.81
C GLU A 160 -1.73 -13.78 11.79
N ALA A 161 -1.39 -13.88 10.51
CA ALA A 161 -2.23 -13.40 9.42
C ALA A 161 -2.62 -14.53 8.47
N ASN A 162 -3.83 -14.44 7.90
CA ASN A 162 -4.23 -15.17 6.71
C ASN A 162 -4.56 -14.14 5.63
N THR A 163 -3.60 -13.87 4.76
CA THR A 163 -3.71 -12.85 3.70
C THR A 163 -4.80 -13.16 2.69
N CYS A 164 -4.98 -14.43 2.32
CA CYS A 164 -6.01 -14.85 1.36
C CYS A 164 -7.43 -14.55 1.83
N ASN A 165 -7.68 -14.62 3.14
CA ASN A 165 -8.98 -14.33 3.75
C ASN A 165 -9.02 -12.99 4.52
N ILE A 166 -7.91 -12.26 4.51
CA ILE A 166 -7.69 -10.99 5.23
C ILE A 166 -8.09 -11.12 6.71
N VAL A 167 -7.53 -12.12 7.38
CA VAL A 167 -7.79 -12.38 8.80
C VAL A 167 -6.55 -12.10 9.62
N LEU A 168 -6.63 -11.12 10.53
CA LEU A 168 -5.64 -10.90 11.58
C LEU A 168 -6.04 -11.68 12.83
N LYS A 169 -5.13 -12.48 13.37
CA LYS A 169 -5.34 -13.18 14.64
C LYS A 169 -4.48 -12.54 15.72
N LEU A 170 -5.14 -12.02 16.74
CA LEU A 170 -4.52 -11.32 17.85
C LEU A 170 -4.10 -12.32 18.94
N PRO A 171 -2.85 -12.23 19.45
CA PRO A 171 -2.43 -12.98 20.62
C PRO A 171 -3.08 -12.40 21.88
N ILE A 172 -3.45 -13.27 22.82
CA ILE A 172 -4.02 -12.84 24.10
C ILE A 172 -2.89 -12.64 25.11
N HIS A 173 -2.69 -11.39 25.53
CA HIS A 173 -1.71 -11.01 26.54
C HIS A 173 -2.37 -10.48 27.81
N TYR A 174 -1.67 -10.58 28.94
CA TYR A 174 -2.19 -10.12 30.23
C TYR A 174 -2.22 -8.59 30.35
N ASN A 175 -1.23 -7.91 29.76
CA ASN A 175 -1.05 -6.47 29.82
C ASN A 175 -0.74 -5.87 28.44
N TYR A 176 -0.95 -4.56 28.34
CA TYR A 176 -0.78 -3.80 27.11
C TYR A 176 0.65 -3.82 26.59
N GLU A 177 1.66 -3.60 27.44
CA GLU A 177 3.07 -3.57 27.00
C GLU A 177 3.52 -4.88 26.35
N SER A 178 3.11 -6.01 26.91
CA SER A 178 3.39 -7.32 26.34
C SER A 178 2.68 -7.50 25.00
N PHE A 179 1.43 -7.04 24.89
CA PHE A 179 0.69 -7.04 23.62
C PHE A 179 1.40 -6.18 22.57
N LYS A 180 1.67 -4.90 22.87
CA LYS A 180 2.37 -3.93 22.01
C LYS A 180 3.70 -4.49 21.51
N MET A 181 4.53 -4.98 22.41
CA MET A 181 5.85 -5.53 22.07
C MET A 181 5.75 -6.72 21.09
N HIS A 182 4.88 -7.70 21.36
CA HIS A 182 4.79 -8.89 20.50
C HIS A 182 4.06 -8.62 19.18
N MET A 183 3.07 -7.73 19.17
CA MET A 183 2.44 -7.27 17.94
C MET A 183 3.46 -6.59 17.03
N SER A 184 4.21 -5.63 17.56
CA SER A 184 5.20 -4.88 16.77
C SER A 184 6.32 -5.78 16.26
N ASN A 185 6.91 -6.59 17.15
CA ASN A 185 7.98 -7.51 16.76
C ASN A 185 7.48 -8.58 15.78
N GLY A 186 6.29 -9.15 16.00
CA GLY A 186 5.74 -10.18 15.14
C GLY A 186 5.52 -9.71 13.70
N ILE A 187 5.12 -8.45 13.53
CA ILE A 187 4.92 -7.85 12.20
C ILE A 187 6.27 -7.44 11.58
N LEU A 188 7.15 -6.78 12.33
CA LEU A 188 8.46 -6.34 11.83
C LEU A 188 9.38 -7.51 11.46
N TRP A 189 9.27 -8.63 12.18
CA TRP A 189 10.10 -9.83 11.94
C TRP A 189 9.45 -10.82 11.00
N ALA A 190 8.19 -10.61 10.60
CA ALA A 190 7.61 -11.33 9.49
C ALA A 190 8.26 -10.80 8.20
N PRO A 191 9.22 -11.52 7.59
CA PRO A 191 9.81 -11.08 6.34
C PRO A 191 8.66 -11.06 5.33
N THR A 192 8.37 -9.91 4.74
CA THR A 192 7.23 -9.77 3.84
C THR A 192 7.30 -10.79 2.71
N LEU A 193 6.15 -11.43 2.47
CA LEU A 193 5.74 -11.90 1.14
C LEU A 193 5.71 -10.67 0.21
N GLY A 194 6.86 -10.21 -0.28
CA GLY A 194 6.92 -8.94 -1.00
C GLY A 194 8.28 -8.44 -1.47
N VAL A 195 9.35 -9.24 -1.41
CA VAL A 195 10.57 -8.94 -2.19
C VAL A 195 10.53 -9.80 -3.45
N ALA A 196 9.85 -9.30 -4.48
CA ALA A 196 9.99 -9.75 -5.86
C ALA A 196 10.55 -8.60 -6.69
#